data_AF-A0A644YPF1-F1
#
_entry.id   AF-A0A644YPF1-F1
#
_cell.length_a   1.000
_cell.length_b   1.000
_cell.length_c   1.000
_cell.angle_alpha   90.00
_cell.angle_beta   90.00
_cell.angle_gamma   90.00
#
_symmetry.space_group_name_H-M   'P 1'
#
loop_
_entity.id
_entity.type
_entity.pdbx_description
1 polymer ?
#
loop_
_entity_poly.entity_id
_entity_poly.type
_entity_poly.pdbx_seq_one_letter_code
_entity_poly.pdbx_strand_id
1 'polypeptide(L)'
;MTNETMTVHKALAELKIIDDRIQKAISGGTFCIANKHSNEKINGVPVDDFKKTMQGSFDKASDLITRRNAIKRAVVNSNATTQVKVGEMDYQMTP
;
A
#
# COMPACT_ATOMS: atom_id res chain seq x y z
N MET A 1 0.59 14.54 7.62
CA MET A 1 1.12 14.13 6.29
C MET A 1 2.62 14.39 6.29
N THR A 2 3.42 13.33 6.22
CA THR A 2 4.87 13.41 6.07
C THR A 2 5.19 13.55 4.59
N ASN A 3 5.79 14.67 4.17
CA ASN A 3 6.29 14.86 2.81
C ASN A 3 7.74 14.38 2.76
N GLU A 4 8.01 13.34 1.96
CA GLU A 4 9.33 12.77 1.79
C GLU A 4 9.75 12.89 0.31
N THR A 5 10.91 13.51 0.07
CA THR A 5 11.43 13.77 -1.29
C THR A 5 12.40 12.64 -1.68
N MET A 6 12.19 12.01 -2.83
CA MET A 6 13.03 10.92 -3.33
C MET A 6 13.22 10.99 -4.85
N THR A 7 14.28 10.35 -5.35
CA THR A 7 14.50 10.25 -6.81
C THR A 7 13.51 9.27 -7.44
N VAL A 8 13.22 9.44 -8.74
CA VAL A 8 12.29 8.55 -9.48
C VAL A 8 12.74 7.09 -9.42
N HIS A 9 14.06 6.82 -9.51
CA HIS A 9 14.62 5.48 -9.36
C HIS A 9 14.33 4.88 -7.98
N LYS A 10 14.52 5.66 -6.90
CA LYS A 10 14.21 5.22 -5.53
C LYS A 10 12.71 4.99 -5.35
N ALA A 11 11.87 5.85 -5.92
CA ALA A 11 10.42 5.70 -5.90
C ALA A 11 9.95 4.42 -6.61
N LEU A 12 10.53 4.08 -7.76
CA LEU A 12 10.22 2.84 -8.49
C LEU A 12 10.64 1.58 -7.71
N ALA A 13 11.81 1.61 -7.08
CA ALA A 13 12.26 0.51 -6.21
C ALA A 13 11.33 0.35 -4.99
N GLU A 14 10.92 1.46 -4.39
CA GLU A 14 10.04 1.46 -3.22
C GLU A 14 8.62 0.99 -3.56
N LEU A 15 8.10 1.34 -4.75
CA LEU A 15 6.82 0.82 -5.26
C LEU A 15 6.81 -0.71 -5.32
N LYS A 16 7.89 -1.33 -5.83
CA LYS A 16 8.01 -2.79 -5.88
C LYS A 16 7.99 -3.41 -4.48
N ILE A 17 8.73 -2.84 -3.54
CA ILE A 17 8.79 -3.33 -2.15
C ILE A 17 7.43 -3.19 -1.45
N ILE A 18 6.72 -2.09 -1.68
CA ILE A 18 5.40 -1.86 -1.10
C ILE A 18 4.39 -2.86 -1.68
N ASP A 19 4.46 -3.19 -2.97
CA ASP A 19 3.60 -4.22 -3.57
C ASP A 19 3.79 -5.59 -2.91
N ASP A 20 5.04 -6.02 -2.69
CA ASP A 20 5.35 -7.25 -1.96
C ASP A 20 4.85 -7.22 -0.51
N ARG A 21 4.95 -6.04 0.15
CA ARG A 21 4.45 -5.85 1.52
C ARG A 21 2.93 -5.88 1.60
N ILE A 22 2.23 -5.32 0.62
CA ILE A 22 0.76 -5.39 0.53
C ILE A 22 0.33 -6.85 0.38
N GLN A 23 0.95 -7.60 -0.54
CA GLN A 23 0.66 -9.02 -0.74
C GLN A 23 0.86 -9.83 0.55
N LYS A 24 1.96 -9.58 1.29
CA LYS A 24 2.21 -10.21 2.59
C LYS A 24 1.19 -9.82 3.66
N ALA A 25 0.78 -8.55 3.71
CA ALA A 25 -0.20 -8.06 4.68
C ALA A 25 -1.60 -8.65 4.42
N ILE A 26 -1.98 -8.79 3.15
CA ILE A 26 -3.26 -9.39 2.75
C ILE A 26 -3.25 -10.91 2.96
N SER A 27 -2.18 -11.60 2.55
CA SER A 27 -2.11 -13.06 2.70
C SER A 27 -1.98 -13.52 4.16
N GLY A 28 -1.28 -12.74 5.00
CA GLY A 28 -1.09 -13.06 6.42
C GLY A 28 -2.14 -12.46 7.37
N GLY A 29 -2.99 -11.56 6.88
CA GLY A 29 -4.01 -10.89 7.69
C GLY A 29 -5.24 -11.78 7.91
N THR A 30 -5.80 -11.75 9.12
CA THR A 30 -7.12 -12.38 9.38
C THR A 30 -8.20 -11.31 9.35
N PHE A 31 -9.10 -11.38 8.36
CA PHE A 31 -10.13 -10.35 8.12
C PHE A 31 -11.55 -10.83 8.44
N CYS A 32 -11.79 -12.13 8.41
CA CYS A 32 -13.06 -12.73 8.80
C CYS A 32 -12.84 -14.06 9.51
N ILE A 33 -13.71 -14.37 10.47
CA ILE A 33 -13.77 -15.68 11.14
C ILE A 33 -15.21 -15.97 11.54
N ALA A 34 -15.64 -17.22 11.42
CA ALA A 34 -16.94 -17.66 11.91
C ALA A 34 -16.86 -17.89 13.42
N ASN A 35 -17.66 -17.17 14.21
CA ASN A 35 -17.81 -17.42 15.64
C ASN A 35 -19.25 -17.82 15.96
N LYS A 36 -19.43 -18.84 16.80
CA LYS A 36 -20.75 -19.22 17.33
C LYS A 36 -21.13 -18.20 18.41
N HIS A 37 -22.37 -17.72 18.42
CA HIS A 37 -22.81 -16.63 19.31
C HIS A 37 -22.51 -16.85 20.80
N SER A 38 -22.47 -18.11 21.24
CA SER A 38 -22.19 -18.49 22.63
C SER A 38 -20.70 -18.57 22.99
N ASN A 39 -19.79 -18.34 22.04
CA ASN A 39 -18.34 -18.38 22.30
C ASN A 39 -17.81 -16.97 22.59
N GLU A 40 -17.32 -16.79 23.81
CA GLU A 40 -16.70 -15.54 24.28
C GLU A 40 -15.24 -15.39 23.83
N LYS A 41 -14.65 -16.47 23.28
CA LYS A 41 -13.25 -16.52 22.84
C LYS A 41 -13.12 -17.11 21.45
N ILE A 42 -12.26 -16.51 20.64
CA ILE A 42 -11.84 -16.97 19.32
C ILE A 42 -10.34 -17.29 19.45
N ASN A 43 -9.95 -18.55 19.21
CA ASN A 43 -8.56 -19.02 19.36
C ASN A 43 -7.92 -18.67 20.72
N GLY A 44 -8.69 -18.70 21.81
CA GLY A 44 -8.21 -18.38 23.15
C GLY A 44 -8.16 -16.88 23.49
N VAL A 45 -8.44 -16.00 22.52
CA VAL A 45 -8.47 -14.54 22.68
C VAL A 45 -9.92 -14.05 22.80
N PRO A 46 -10.24 -13.09 23.69
CA PRO A 46 -11.56 -12.47 23.74
C PRO A 46 -11.99 -11.92 22.38
N VAL A 47 -13.27 -12.04 22.03
CA VAL A 47 -13.80 -11.59 20.74
C VAL A 47 -13.47 -10.11 20.46
N ASP A 48 -13.51 -9.25 21.47
CA ASP A 48 -13.21 -7.81 21.31
C ASP A 48 -11.74 -7.52 21.02
N ASP A 49 -10.81 -8.27 21.61
CA ASP A 49 -9.38 -8.11 21.30
C ASP A 49 -9.03 -8.72 19.94
N PHE A 50 -9.75 -9.77 19.55
CA PHE A 50 -9.65 -10.33 18.21
C PHE A 50 -10.14 -9.32 17.15
N LYS A 51 -11.26 -8.63 17.38
CA LYS A 51 -11.73 -7.54 16.50
C LYS A 51 -10.70 -6.43 16.34
N LYS A 52 -10.04 -6.00 17.42
CA LYS A 52 -8.95 -5.01 17.35
C LYS A 52 -7.79 -5.50 16.49
N THR A 53 -7.45 -6.78 16.60
CA THR A 53 -6.38 -7.40 15.78
C THR A 53 -6.76 -7.44 14.30
N MET A 54 -8.03 -7.74 14.00
CA MET A 54 -8.57 -7.71 12.63
C MET A 54 -8.57 -6.28 12.07
N GLN A 55 -9.01 -5.30 12.87
CA GLN A 55 -8.96 -3.87 12.51
C GLN A 55 -7.52 -3.42 12.23
N GLY A 56 -6.56 -3.74 13.11
CA GLY A 56 -5.16 -3.40 12.89
C GLY A 56 -4.55 -4.05 11.64
N SER A 57 -5.00 -5.27 11.29
CA SER A 57 -4.59 -5.93 10.03
C SER A 57 -5.15 -5.20 8.80
N PHE A 58 -6.41 -4.77 8.88
CA PHE A 58 -7.06 -3.98 7.84
C PHE A 58 -6.40 -2.60 7.68
N ASP A 59 -6.19 -1.87 8.77
CA ASP A 59 -5.57 -0.55 8.79
C ASP A 59 -4.17 -0.60 8.18
N LYS A 60 -3.37 -1.61 8.58
CA LYS A 60 -2.03 -1.82 8.01
C LYS A 60 -2.07 -2.05 6.49
N ALA A 61 -3.00 -2.86 6.00
CA ALA A 61 -3.14 -3.09 4.56
C ALA A 61 -3.60 -1.81 3.84
N SER A 62 -4.58 -1.09 4.39
CA SER A 62 -5.11 0.17 3.86
C SER A 62 -4.04 1.27 3.78
N ASP A 63 -3.22 1.41 4.82
CA ASP A 63 -2.13 2.39 4.87
C ASP A 63 -1.07 2.10 3.81
N LEU A 64 -0.71 0.83 3.62
CA LEU A 64 0.24 0.42 2.58
C LEU A 64 -0.29 0.73 1.18
N ILE A 65 -1.59 0.46 0.93
CA ILE A 65 -2.24 0.78 -0.35
C ILE A 65 -2.28 2.30 -0.59
N THR A 66 -2.61 3.08 0.44
CA THR A 66 -2.66 4.54 0.36
C THR A 66 -1.27 5.11 0.05
N ARG A 67 -0.22 4.61 0.74
CA ARG A 67 1.17 5.00 0.47
C ARG A 67 1.60 4.64 -0.95
N ARG A 68 1.26 3.44 -1.44
CA ARG A 68 1.53 3.01 -2.82
C ARG A 68 0.91 3.97 -3.84
N ASN A 69 -0.37 4.30 -3.65
CA ASN A 69 -1.11 5.19 -4.55
C ASN A 69 -0.53 6.61 -4.56
N ALA A 70 -0.10 7.11 -3.40
CA ALA A 70 0.57 8.41 -3.30
C ALA A 70 1.88 8.44 -4.09
N ILE A 71 2.74 7.42 -3.92
CA ILE A 71 4.03 7.33 -4.65
C ILE A 71 3.78 7.16 -6.15
N LYS A 72 2.84 6.29 -6.55
CA LYS A 72 2.53 6.08 -7.96
C LYS A 72 2.02 7.37 -8.63
N ARG A 73 1.15 8.13 -7.96
CA ARG A 73 0.70 9.44 -8.44
C ARG A 73 1.86 10.43 -8.56
N ALA A 74 2.75 10.47 -7.58
CA ALA A 74 3.93 11.34 -7.62
C ALA A 74 4.88 10.99 -8.77
N VAL A 75 5.13 9.69 -9.02
CA VAL A 75 5.96 9.22 -10.15
C VAL A 75 5.31 9.55 -11.49
N VAL A 76 4.00 9.30 -11.65
CA VAL A 76 3.29 9.62 -12.89
C VAL A 76 3.33 11.12 -13.17
N ASN A 77 3.09 11.97 -12.15
CA ASN A 77 3.20 13.41 -12.29
C ASN A 77 4.63 13.84 -12.65
N SER A 78 5.65 13.26 -12.01
CA SER A 78 7.06 13.55 -12.31
C SER A 78 7.42 13.15 -13.74
N ASN A 79 6.92 12.02 -14.24
CA ASN A 79 7.16 11.57 -15.60
C ASN A 79 6.42 12.45 -16.62
N ALA A 80 5.20 12.90 -16.30
CA ALA A 80 4.40 13.77 -17.17
C ALA A 80 4.95 15.19 -17.30
N THR A 81 5.65 15.70 -16.27
CA THR A 81 6.29 17.02 -16.27
C THR A 81 7.73 17.00 -16.79
N THR A 82 8.37 15.83 -16.85
CA THR A 82 9.72 15.71 -17.39
C THR A 82 9.66 15.63 -18.92
N GLN A 83 9.93 16.75 -19.60
CA GLN A 83 10.15 16.76 -21.04
C GLN A 83 11.54 16.19 -21.34
N VAL A 84 11.60 15.12 -22.11
CA VAL A 84 12.88 14.54 -22.54
C VAL A 84 13.07 14.89 -24.01
N LYS A 85 14.03 15.77 -24.31
CA LYS A 85 14.44 16.03 -25.69
C LYS A 85 15.20 14.82 -26.23
N VAL A 86 14.59 14.09 -27.14
CA VAL A 86 15.26 13.05 -27.94
C VAL A 86 15.34 13.59 -29.38
N GLY A 87 16.46 14.24 -29.72
CA GLY A 87 16.61 14.97 -30.99
C GLY A 87 15.91 16.33 -31.00
N GLU A 88 15.30 16.72 -32.12
CA GLU A 88 14.55 17.99 -32.30
C GLU A 88 13.04 17.89 -31.95
N MET A 89 12.55 16.73 -31.52
CA MET A 89 11.14 16.55 -31.16
C MET A 89 10.99 16.30 -29.66
N ASP A 90 10.17 17.15 -29.02
CA ASP A 90 9.75 16.98 -27.64
C ASP A 90 8.82 15.78 -27.53
N TYR A 91 9.25 14.72 -26.84
CA TYR A 91 8.42 13.55 -26.56
C TYR A 91 7.99 13.55 -25.09
N GLN A 92 6.68 13.42 -24.89
CA GLN A 92 6.08 13.21 -23.57
C GLN A 92 5.97 11.69 -23.34
N MET A 93 6.61 11.19 -22.28
CA MET A 93 6.60 9.76 -21.95
C MET A 93 5.29 9.38 -21.26
N THR A 94 4.30 8.92 -22.02
CA THR A 94 3.07 8.29 -21.50
C THR A 94 2.99 6.83 -21.95
N PRO A 95 2.70 5.87 -21.06
CA PRO A 95 2.19 4.55 -21.43
C PRO A 95 0.70 4.59 -21.79
#